data_AF-A0A6J4TSM2-F1
#
_entry.id   AF-A0A6J4TSM2-F1
#
_cell.length_a   1.000
_cell.length_b   1.000
_cell.length_c   1.000
_cell.angle_alpha   90.00
_cell.angle_beta   90.00
_cell.angle_gamma   90.00
#
_symmetry.space_group_name_H-M   'P 1'
#
loop_
_entity.id
_entity.type
_entity.pdbx_description
1 polymer ?
#
loop_
_entity_poly.entity_id
_entity_poly.type
_entity_poly.pdbx_seq_one_letter_code
_entity_poly.pdbx_strand_id
1 'polypeptide(L)'
;MAADGVKKLRAAYGALDRDQRFAAGAAIGLLLAMFLPWYEKNVVITGTRSFASDTISAFGAVSFVEAAIFLVAAGVLALLLARADKRPFHLPGGDGTVVFGAGLWATALIFYRVFDRPDVSGEGGTVGIQWGFFVAFVAAGALAFAGQRIRAAHRPEPALPAAQPDG
;
A
#
# COMPACT_ATOMS: atom_id res chain seq x y z
N MET A 1 17.98 -4.71 22.31
CA MET A 1 16.79 -5.22 21.59
C MET A 1 16.47 -4.47 20.29
N ALA A 2 16.38 -3.13 20.24
CA ALA A 2 16.04 -2.40 19.01
C ALA A 2 17.08 -2.53 17.87
N ALA A 3 18.38 -2.50 18.19
CA ALA A 3 19.47 -2.57 17.20
C ALA A 3 19.54 -3.92 16.45
N ASP A 4 19.17 -5.03 17.10
CA ASP A 4 19.14 -6.35 16.47
C ASP A 4 17.95 -6.51 15.51
N GLY A 5 16.81 -5.89 15.84
CA GLY A 5 15.63 -5.85 14.97
C GLY A 5 15.92 -5.12 13.66
N VAL A 6 16.59 -3.96 13.72
CA VAL A 6 16.96 -3.18 12.52
C VAL A 6 17.94 -3.94 11.63
N LYS A 7 18.93 -4.63 12.22
CA LYS A 7 19.88 -5.47 11.47
C LYS A 7 19.18 -6.63 10.77
N LYS A 8 18.25 -7.31 11.46
CA LYS A 8 17.45 -8.39 10.87
C LYS A 8 16.55 -7.88 9.74
N LEU A 9 15.88 -6.75 9.92
CA LEU A 9 15.08 -6.11 8.86
C LEU A 9 15.93 -5.75 7.64
N ARG A 10 17.13 -5.20 7.84
CA ARG A 10 18.03 -4.84 6.74
C ARG A 10 18.58 -6.08 6.01
N ALA A 11 18.92 -7.13 6.74
CA ALA A 11 19.34 -8.40 6.15
C ALA A 11 18.20 -9.08 5.38
N ALA A 12 16.99 -9.08 5.95
CA ALA A 12 15.78 -9.58 5.31
C ALA A 12 15.47 -8.80 4.02
N TYR A 13 15.55 -7.47 4.05
CA TYR A 13 15.40 -6.64 2.86
C TYR A 13 16.46 -6.93 1.79
N GLY A 14 17.70 -7.20 2.23
CA GLY A 14 18.79 -7.64 1.36
C GLY A 14 18.58 -9.03 0.74
N ALA A 15 17.81 -9.91 1.37
CA ALA A 15 17.50 -11.25 0.85
C ALA A 15 16.36 -11.25 -0.19
N LEU A 16 15.56 -10.19 -0.27
CA LEU A 16 14.45 -10.06 -1.23
C LEU A 16 14.97 -9.90 -2.66
N ASP A 17 14.24 -10.48 -3.61
CA ASP A 17 14.46 -10.30 -5.04
C ASP A 17 14.14 -8.85 -5.48
N ARG A 18 14.63 -8.42 -6.64
CA ARG A 18 14.49 -7.03 -7.13
C ARG A 18 13.02 -6.59 -7.20
N ASP A 19 12.14 -7.47 -7.66
CA ASP A 19 10.71 -7.19 -7.79
C ASP A 19 10.01 -7.13 -6.42
N GLN A 20 10.46 -7.93 -5.45
CA GLN A 20 9.97 -7.87 -4.07
C GLN A 20 10.43 -6.62 -3.33
N ARG A 21 11.66 -6.16 -3.58
CA ARG A 21 12.15 -4.87 -3.05
C ARG A 21 11.34 -3.70 -3.61
N PHE A 22 10.96 -3.76 -4.88
CA PHE A 22 10.07 -2.78 -5.48
C PHE A 22 8.69 -2.78 -4.81
N ALA A 23 8.11 -3.96 -4.56
CA ALA A 23 6.85 -4.08 -3.80
C ALA A 23 6.98 -3.53 -2.36
N ALA A 24 8.07 -3.81 -1.66
CA ALA A 24 8.34 -3.26 -0.34
C ALA A 24 8.45 -1.73 -0.36
N GLY A 25 9.15 -1.18 -1.36
CA GLY A 25 9.25 0.26 -1.57
C GLY A 25 7.89 0.91 -1.83
N ALA A 26 7.05 0.28 -2.66
CA ALA A 26 5.68 0.75 -2.91
C ALA A 26 4.80 0.70 -1.65
N ALA A 27 4.90 -0.36 -0.85
CA ALA A 27 4.16 -0.48 0.41
C ALA A 27 4.62 0.53 1.46
N ILE A 28 5.92 0.78 1.59
CA ILE A 28 6.47 1.85 2.44
C ILE A 28 6.01 3.21 1.94
N GLY A 29 6.06 3.45 0.62
CA GLY A 29 5.57 4.67 0.01
C GLY A 29 4.09 4.91 0.31
N LEU A 30 3.28 3.85 0.26
CA LEU A 30 1.86 3.91 0.61
C LEU A 30 1.64 4.28 2.09
N LEU A 31 2.40 3.69 3.01
CA LEU A 31 2.37 4.05 4.44
C LEU A 31 2.76 5.51 4.66
N LEU A 32 3.86 5.96 4.04
CA LEU A 32 4.33 7.34 4.16
C LEU A 32 3.31 8.32 3.60
N ALA A 33 2.68 7.96 2.47
CA ALA A 33 1.64 8.78 1.86
C ALA A 33 0.45 9.01 2.79
N MET A 34 0.13 8.10 3.72
CA MET A 34 -0.93 8.32 4.71
C MET A 34 -0.64 9.48 5.68
N PHE A 35 0.63 9.81 5.93
CA PHE A 35 1.02 10.94 6.77
C PHE A 35 1.02 12.27 6.03
N LEU A 36 0.98 12.24 4.69
CA LEU A 36 0.88 13.45 3.91
C LEU A 36 -0.52 14.05 4.07
N PRO A 37 -0.65 15.37 3.87
CA PRO A 37 -1.94 16.01 3.87
C PRO A 37 -2.69 15.61 2.59
N TRP A 38 -3.90 15.08 2.76
CA TRP A 38 -4.75 14.58 1.67
C TRP A 38 -5.82 15.58 1.30
N TYR A 39 -6.27 16.36 2.29
CA TYR A 39 -7.34 17.33 2.12
C TYR A 39 -6.93 18.67 2.71
N GLU A 40 -7.31 19.73 2.01
CA GLU A 40 -7.24 21.10 2.50
C GLU A 40 -8.65 21.59 2.78
N LYS A 41 -8.88 22.04 4.01
CA LYS A 41 -10.13 22.67 4.43
C LYS A 41 -9.93 24.17 4.41
N ASN A 42 -10.68 24.85 3.54
CA ASN A 42 -10.78 26.31 3.55
C ASN A 42 -12.10 26.70 4.21
N VAL A 43 -12.05 27.39 5.35
CA VAL A 43 -13.25 27.98 5.97
C VAL A 43 -13.28 29.48 5.75
N VAL A 44 -14.43 29.97 5.29
CA VAL A 44 -14.70 31.40 5.16
C VAL A 44 -15.17 31.91 6.51
N ILE A 45 -14.41 32.81 7.14
CA ILE A 45 -14.84 33.44 8.40
C ILE A 45 -15.90 34.48 8.05
N THR A 46 -17.18 34.19 8.33
CA THR A 46 -18.29 35.14 8.12
C THR A 46 -17.99 36.47 8.82
N GLY A 47 -17.83 37.53 8.03
CA GLY A 47 -17.50 38.88 8.51
C GLY A 47 -16.06 39.35 8.26
N THR A 48 -15.14 38.46 7.85
CA THR A 48 -13.76 38.83 7.47
C THR A 48 -13.41 38.27 6.10
N ARG A 49 -12.78 39.04 5.21
CA ARG A 49 -12.28 38.56 3.89
C ARG A 49 -11.03 37.65 4.03
N SER A 50 -10.89 36.92 5.12
CA SER A 50 -9.73 36.08 5.42
C SER A 50 -10.13 34.61 5.36
N PHE A 51 -9.35 33.82 4.62
CA PHE A 51 -9.47 32.37 4.56
C PHE A 51 -8.58 31.77 5.65
N ALA A 52 -9.15 30.98 6.55
CA ALA A 52 -8.34 30.10 7.40
C ALA A 52 -8.25 28.74 6.70
N SER A 53 -7.04 28.37 6.29
CA SER A 53 -6.71 27.09 5.68
C SER A 53 -6.22 26.12 6.76
N ASP A 54 -6.83 24.95 6.87
CA ASP A 54 -6.39 23.88 7.77
C ASP A 54 -6.17 22.60 6.95
N THR A 55 -5.09 21.88 7.24
CA THR A 55 -4.71 20.68 6.46
C THR A 55 -5.05 19.42 7.23
N ILE A 56 -5.77 18.51 6.59
CA ILE A 56 -6.21 17.24 7.18
C ILE A 56 -5.44 16.10 6.50
N SER A 57 -4.65 15.37 7.28
CA SER A 57 -4.03 14.11 6.88
C SER A 57 -5.01 12.95 7.01
N ALA A 58 -4.64 11.77 6.52
CA ALA A 58 -5.47 10.57 6.64
C ALA A 58 -5.86 10.26 8.10
N PHE A 59 -4.96 10.57 9.06
CA PHE A 59 -5.23 10.41 10.49
C PHE A 59 -6.07 11.53 11.13
N GLY A 60 -6.25 12.67 10.45
CA GLY A 60 -7.13 13.75 10.92
C GLY A 60 -8.62 13.44 10.73
N ALA A 61 -8.94 12.46 9.87
CA ALA A 61 -10.30 11.96 9.63
C ALA A 61 -10.28 10.43 9.50
N VAL A 62 -9.81 9.73 10.55
CA VAL A 62 -9.69 8.27 10.58
C VAL A 62 -11.03 7.62 10.24
N SER A 63 -11.10 7.05 9.04
CA SER A 63 -12.23 6.25 8.57
C SER A 63 -11.80 4.79 8.39
N PHE A 64 -12.78 3.94 8.06
CA PHE A 64 -12.53 2.54 7.71
C PHE A 64 -11.50 2.40 6.57
N VAL A 65 -11.49 3.35 5.62
CA VAL A 65 -10.61 3.32 4.46
C VAL A 65 -9.14 3.44 4.86
N GLU A 66 -8.80 4.35 5.78
CA GLU A 66 -7.43 4.48 6.28
C GLU A 66 -6.96 3.21 6.98
N ALA A 67 -7.79 2.66 7.87
CA ALA A 67 -7.44 1.45 8.58
C ALA A 67 -7.19 0.29 7.62
N ALA A 68 -8.01 0.16 6.56
CA ALA A 68 -7.84 -0.86 5.54
C ALA A 68 -6.57 -0.66 4.70
N ILE A 69 -6.25 0.57 4.28
CA ILE A 69 -5.01 0.88 3.53
C ILE A 69 -3.77 0.60 4.38
N PHE A 70 -3.80 0.99 5.65
CA PHE A 70 -2.72 0.70 6.59
C PHE A 70 -2.52 -0.82 6.74
N LEU A 71 -3.61 -1.57 6.93
CA LEU A 71 -3.57 -3.02 7.06
C LEU A 71 -3.03 -3.69 5.79
N VAL A 72 -3.42 -3.21 4.62
CA VAL A 72 -2.88 -3.69 3.33
C VAL A 72 -1.36 -3.48 3.28
N ALA A 73 -0.89 -2.26 3.55
CA ALA A 73 0.52 -1.94 3.44
C ALA A 73 1.36 -2.70 4.48
N ALA A 74 0.89 -2.76 5.73
CA ALA A 74 1.53 -3.54 6.80
C ALA A 74 1.52 -5.04 6.50
N GLY A 75 0.41 -5.57 5.99
CA GLY A 75 0.26 -6.97 5.61
C GLY A 75 1.20 -7.39 4.49
N VAL A 76 1.36 -6.57 3.46
CA VAL A 76 2.34 -6.83 2.39
C VAL A 76 3.76 -6.81 2.93
N LEU A 77 4.12 -5.84 3.78
CA LEU A 77 5.45 -5.80 4.40
C LEU A 77 5.71 -7.03 5.26
N ALA A 78 4.74 -7.45 6.08
CA ALA A 78 4.84 -8.65 6.90
C ALA A 78 5.01 -9.91 6.04
N LEU A 79 4.28 -10.02 4.92
CA LEU A 79 4.41 -11.13 3.98
C LEU A 79 5.81 -11.18 3.35
N LEU A 80 6.34 -10.04 2.91
CA LEU A 80 7.69 -9.96 2.33
C LEU A 80 8.77 -10.30 3.37
N LEU A 81 8.62 -9.85 4.62
CA LEU A 81 9.54 -10.20 5.70
C LEU A 81 9.50 -11.70 6.03
N ALA A 82 8.30 -12.30 6.09
CA ALA A 82 8.15 -13.73 6.29
C ALA A 82 8.79 -14.55 5.14
N ARG A 83 8.76 -14.01 3.92
CA ARG A 83 9.41 -14.62 2.75
C ARG A 83 10.93 -14.53 2.83
N ALA A 84 11.48 -13.42 3.33
CA ALA A 84 12.92 -13.25 3.52
C ALA A 84 13.51 -14.28 4.52
N ASP A 85 12.71 -14.76 5.46
CA ASP A 85 13.06 -15.84 6.40
C ASP A 85 13.01 -17.25 5.75
N LYS A 86 12.85 -17.36 4.42
CA LYS A 86 12.72 -18.62 3.66
C LYS A 86 11.63 -19.56 4.17
N ARG A 87 10.57 -19.03 4.77
CA ARG A 87 9.43 -19.88 5.17
C ARG A 87 8.78 -20.43 3.89
N PRO A 88 8.64 -21.76 3.74
CA PRO A 88 8.02 -22.37 2.57
C PRO A 88 6.50 -22.18 2.64
N PHE A 89 6.05 -20.95 2.38
CA PHE A 89 4.63 -20.64 2.23
C PHE A 89 4.23 -20.83 0.77
N HIS A 90 3.43 -21.87 0.54
CA HIS A 90 2.71 -22.08 -0.70
C HIS A 90 1.31 -21.47 -0.54
N LEU A 91 1.17 -20.18 -0.84
CA LEU A 91 -0.16 -19.56 -0.93
C LEU A 91 -0.81 -19.98 -2.26
N PRO A 92 -2.13 -20.26 -2.29
CA PRO A 92 -2.82 -20.57 -3.54
C PRO A 92 -2.69 -19.39 -4.51
N GLY A 93 -2.02 -19.60 -5.65
CA GLY A 93 -1.69 -18.57 -6.63
C GLY A 93 -0.38 -17.82 -6.42
N GLY A 94 0.38 -18.12 -5.37
CA GLY A 94 1.69 -17.54 -5.06
C GLY A 94 1.66 -16.12 -4.46
N ASP A 95 2.76 -15.72 -3.82
CA ASP A 95 2.92 -14.43 -3.12
C ASP A 95 2.57 -13.22 -4.00
N GLY A 96 2.92 -13.27 -5.29
CA GLY A 96 2.63 -12.19 -6.24
C GLY A 96 1.14 -11.94 -6.46
N THR A 97 0.29 -12.97 -6.39
CA THR A 97 -1.17 -12.81 -6.54
C THR A 97 -1.76 -12.08 -5.34
N VAL A 98 -1.26 -12.37 -4.13
CA VAL A 98 -1.69 -11.67 -2.91
C VAL A 98 -1.28 -10.20 -2.96
N VAL A 99 -0.03 -9.90 -3.33
CA VAL A 99 0.45 -8.52 -3.45
C VAL A 99 -0.32 -7.76 -4.54
N PHE A 100 -0.62 -8.41 -5.67
CA PHE A 100 -1.43 -7.81 -6.73
C PHE A 100 -2.84 -7.47 -6.27
N GLY A 101 -3.53 -8.44 -5.64
CA GLY A 101 -4.86 -8.23 -5.09
C GLY A 101 -4.88 -7.14 -4.03
N ALA A 102 -3.87 -7.11 -3.15
CA ALA A 102 -3.68 -6.08 -2.15
C ALA A 102 -3.52 -4.68 -2.77
N GLY A 103 -2.68 -4.54 -3.80
CA GLY A 103 -2.49 -3.27 -4.51
C GLY A 103 -3.75 -2.81 -5.25
N LEU A 104 -4.45 -3.72 -5.93
CA LEU A 104 -5.74 -3.41 -6.57
C LEU A 104 -6.79 -2.98 -5.54
N TRP A 105 -6.86 -3.66 -4.41
CA TRP A 105 -7.79 -3.32 -3.34
C TRP A 105 -7.49 -1.94 -2.74
N ALA A 106 -6.21 -1.66 -2.44
CA ALA A 106 -5.80 -0.32 -1.99
C ALA A 106 -6.14 0.77 -3.02
N THR A 107 -5.94 0.49 -4.32
CA THR A 107 -6.29 1.42 -5.40
C THR A 107 -7.79 1.69 -5.42
N ALA A 108 -8.62 0.65 -5.30
CA ALA A 108 -10.08 0.78 -5.26
C ALA A 108 -10.55 1.57 -4.01
N LEU A 109 -9.96 1.30 -2.84
CA LEU A 109 -10.24 2.02 -1.60
C LEU A 109 -9.90 3.51 -1.71
N ILE A 110 -8.72 3.84 -2.24
CA ILE A 110 -8.30 5.23 -2.46
C ILE A 110 -9.23 5.90 -3.47
N PHE A 111 -9.59 5.22 -4.56
CA PHE A 111 -10.52 5.76 -5.54
C PHE A 111 -11.91 6.02 -4.93
N TYR A 112 -12.43 5.08 -4.12
CA TYR A 112 -13.68 5.25 -3.38
C TYR A 112 -13.62 6.48 -2.44
N ARG A 113 -12.47 6.73 -1.80
CA ARG A 113 -12.22 7.89 -0.94
C ARG A 113 -12.37 9.25 -1.65
N VAL A 114 -12.29 9.30 -2.99
CA VAL A 114 -12.57 10.54 -3.74
C VAL A 114 -14.04 10.96 -3.62
N PHE A 115 -14.93 9.96 -3.57
CA PHE A 115 -16.38 10.17 -3.47
C PHE A 115 -16.83 10.26 -2.02
N ASP A 116 -16.25 9.44 -1.14
CA ASP A 116 -16.52 9.44 0.30
C ASP A 116 -15.58 10.40 1.05
N ARG A 117 -15.74 11.70 0.75
CA ARG A 117 -14.97 12.76 1.41
C ARG A 117 -15.53 12.99 2.81
N PRO A 118 -14.68 13.23 3.83
CA PRO A 118 -15.17 13.53 5.17
C PRO A 118 -16.11 14.74 5.14
N ASP A 119 -17.31 14.58 5.70
CA ASP A 119 -18.32 15.63 5.81
C ASP A 119 -17.75 16.77 6.66
N VAL A 120 -17.48 17.92 6.05
CA VAL A 120 -16.99 19.08 6.76
C VAL A 120 -18.19 19.89 7.20
N SER A 121 -18.62 19.68 8.45
CA SER A 121 -19.62 20.50 9.11
C SER A 121 -19.10 21.94 9.29
N GLY A 122 -19.62 22.86 8.47
CA GLY A 122 -19.38 24.30 8.55
C GLY A 122 -19.75 25.01 7.25
N GLU A 123 -20.70 25.94 7.32
CA GLU A 123 -21.22 26.74 6.20
C GLU A 123 -20.12 27.20 5.22
N GLY A 124 -20.22 26.77 3.97
CA GLY A 124 -19.48 27.34 2.84
C GLY A 124 -18.01 26.92 2.67
N GLY A 125 -17.51 25.94 3.43
CA GLY A 125 -16.13 25.47 3.29
C GLY A 125 -15.91 24.58 2.06
N THR A 126 -14.89 24.86 1.25
CA THR A 126 -14.49 24.00 0.12
C THR A 126 -13.38 23.03 0.54
N VAL A 127 -13.52 21.74 0.17
CA VAL A 127 -12.50 20.70 0.40
C VAL A 127 -11.70 20.46 -0.88
N GLY A 128 -10.41 20.82 -0.84
CA GLY A 128 -9.45 20.58 -1.93
C GLY A 128 -8.73 19.24 -1.76
N ILE A 129 -8.48 18.53 -2.88
CA ILE A 129 -7.59 17.36 -2.88
C ILE A 129 -6.15 17.84 -2.93
N GLN A 130 -5.33 17.39 -1.99
CA GLN A 130 -3.91 17.70 -1.95
C GLN A 130 -3.04 16.59 -2.55
N TRP A 131 -1.76 16.92 -2.76
CA TRP A 131 -0.78 16.06 -3.42
C TRP A 131 -0.61 14.67 -2.77
N GLY A 132 -0.79 14.55 -1.44
CA GLY A 132 -0.67 13.30 -0.71
C GLY A 132 -1.59 12.19 -1.22
N PHE A 133 -2.78 12.57 -1.67
CA PHE A 133 -3.74 11.65 -2.28
C PHE A 133 -3.19 11.00 -3.55
N PHE A 134 -2.58 11.80 -4.44
CA PHE A 134 -2.01 11.30 -5.69
C PHE A 134 -0.79 10.40 -5.43
N VAL A 135 0.04 10.74 -4.44
CA VAL A 135 1.16 9.89 -4.02
C VAL A 135 0.65 8.53 -3.54
N ALA A 136 -0.39 8.51 -2.71
CA ALA A 136 -1.01 7.27 -2.25
C ALA A 136 -1.56 6.44 -3.41
N PHE A 137 -2.25 7.08 -4.37
CA PHE A 137 -2.80 6.40 -5.54
C PHE A 137 -1.71 5.78 -6.42
N VAL A 138 -0.63 6.53 -6.70
CA VAL A 138 0.51 6.02 -7.46
C VAL A 138 1.21 4.89 -6.71
N ALA A 139 1.38 5.00 -5.39
CA ALA A 139 1.98 3.95 -4.58
C ALA A 139 1.15 2.66 -4.58
N ALA A 140 -0.18 2.77 -4.48
CA ALA A 140 -1.09 1.63 -4.58
C ALA A 140 -1.06 0.97 -5.98
N GLY A 141 -1.05 1.77 -7.04
CA GLY A 141 -0.89 1.28 -8.41
C GLY A 141 0.47 0.61 -8.63
N ALA A 142 1.55 1.19 -8.10
CA ALA A 142 2.88 0.58 -8.14
C ALA A 142 2.94 -0.74 -7.37
N LEU A 143 2.22 -0.85 -6.25
CA LEU A 143 2.12 -2.09 -5.48
C LEU A 143 1.39 -3.18 -6.27
N ALA A 144 0.30 -2.83 -6.96
CA ALA A 144 -0.41 -3.76 -7.85
C ALA A 144 0.53 -4.22 -8.98
N PHE A 145 1.20 -3.29 -9.65
CA PHE A 145 2.14 -3.60 -10.72
C PHE A 145 3.30 -4.50 -10.24
N ALA A 146 3.84 -4.23 -9.05
CA ALA A 146 4.86 -5.06 -8.42
C ALA A 146 4.36 -6.50 -8.21
N GLY A 147 3.13 -6.65 -7.70
CA GLY A 147 2.48 -7.95 -7.56
C GLY A 147 2.33 -8.70 -8.89
N GLN A 148 1.94 -7.99 -9.96
CA GLN A 148 1.87 -8.58 -11.30
C GLN A 148 3.24 -9.07 -11.79
N ARG A 149 4.31 -8.30 -11.59
CA ARG A 149 5.68 -8.73 -11.93
C ARG A 149 6.12 -9.96 -11.15
N ILE A 150 5.93 -9.96 -9.83
CA ILE A 150 6.26 -11.10 -8.97
C ILE A 150 5.50 -12.35 -9.43
N ARG A 151 4.21 -12.22 -9.76
CA ARG A 151 3.38 -13.31 -10.28
C ARG A 151 3.86 -13.81 -11.64
N ALA A 152 4.22 -12.90 -12.55
CA ALA A 152 4.70 -13.26 -13.89
C ALA A 152 6.04 -14.01 -13.84
N ALA A 153 6.90 -13.69 -12.88
CA ALA A 153 8.18 -14.37 -12.66
C ALA A 153 8.04 -15.80 -12.09
N HIS A 154 6.86 -16.18 -11.56
CA HIS A 154 6.59 -17.48 -10.91
C HIS A 154 5.77 -18.47 -11.78
N ARG A 155 5.81 -18.37 -13.12
CA ARG A 155 5.17 -19.37 -14.00
C ARG A 155 5.92 -20.73 -14.00
N PRO A 156 5.23 -21.85 -14.28
CA PRO A 156 5.38 -23.16 -13.62
C PRO A 156 6.69 -23.90 -13.85
N GLU A 157 7.07 -24.73 -12.88
CA GLU A 157 8.10 -25.77 -13.04
C GLU A 157 7.81 -26.64 -14.29
N PRO A 158 8.83 -26.94 -15.11
CA PRO A 158 8.69 -27.85 -16.25
C PRO A 158 8.06 -29.16 -15.80
N ALA A 159 7.16 -29.71 -16.61
CA ALA A 159 6.56 -31.02 -16.36
C ALA A 159 7.67 -32.05 -16.09
N LEU A 160 7.59 -32.72 -14.93
CA LEU A 160 8.47 -33.85 -14.63
C LEU A 160 8.41 -34.82 -15.81
N PRO A 161 9.56 -35.27 -16.36
CA PRO A 161 9.57 -36.31 -17.38
C PRO A 161 8.71 -37.46 -16.88
N ALA A 162 7.74 -37.91 -17.69
CA ALA A 162 6.93 -39.06 -17.34
C ALA A 162 7.88 -40.20 -16.95
N ALA A 163 7.65 -40.81 -15.78
CA ALA A 163 8.43 -41.95 -15.34
C ALA A 163 8.41 -42.98 -16.48
N GLN A 164 9.58 -43.22 -17.08
CA GLN A 164 9.78 -44.27 -18.08
C GLN A 164 9.33 -45.57 -17.42
N PRO A 165 8.33 -46.29 -17.93
CA PRO A 165 7.98 -47.58 -17.38
C PRO A 165 9.15 -48.53 -17.62
N ASP A 166 9.74 -49.03 -16.55
CA ASP A 166 10.78 -50.06 -16.58
C ASP A 166 10.16 -51.34 -17.17
N GLY A 167 10.57 -51.69 -18.39
CA GLY A 167 10.18 -52.92 -19.09
C GLY A 167 11.15 -54.07 -18.82
#